data_AF-A0A356NV36-F1
#
_entry.id   AF-A0A356NV36-F1
#
_cell.length_a   1.000
_cell.length_b   1.000
_cell.length_c   1.000
_cell.angle_alpha   90.00
_cell.angle_beta   90.00
_cell.angle_gamma   90.00
#
_symmetry.space_group_name_H-M   'P 1'
#
loop_
_entity.id
_entity.type
_entity.pdbx_description
1 polymer ?
#
loop_
_entity_poly.entity_id
_entity_poly.type
_entity_poly.pdbx_seq_one_letter_code
_entity_poly.pdbx_strand_id
1 'polypeptide(L)'
;MLDRTDRSLVGVWWWTVDRWLLASTILLMVIGALLVMAAGPAVAANIQLASQHFGVRQAIYLLPAIGAMLFFSLLEPRPIRVLALLGLTGTIILMVMAILVGSEIKGATRWITIAGINLQPSEFAKPFFAIVSAWLLTLWREGQDFPG
;
A
#
# COMPACT_ATOMS: atom_id res chain seq x y z
N MET A 1 4.34 26.59 14.54
CA MET A 1 4.74 25.49 15.46
C MET A 1 3.45 24.91 16.02
N LEU A 2 3.19 23.62 15.81
CA LEU A 2 2.01 22.96 16.36
C LEU A 2 2.11 23.00 17.89
N ASP A 3 1.17 23.67 18.54
CA ASP A 3 1.13 23.77 20.00
C ASP A 3 0.77 22.41 20.59
N ARG A 4 1.30 22.09 21.79
CA ARG A 4 1.01 20.81 22.47
C ARG A 4 -0.46 20.70 22.90
N THR A 5 -1.18 21.81 22.89
CA THR A 5 -2.60 21.91 23.21
C THR A 5 -3.50 21.61 22.01
N ASP A 6 -2.95 21.49 20.80
CA ASP A 6 -3.72 21.23 19.60
C ASP A 6 -4.25 19.78 19.58
N ARG A 7 -5.59 19.65 19.67
CA ARG A 7 -6.32 18.37 19.59
C ARG A 7 -6.82 18.04 18.18
N SER A 8 -6.37 18.77 17.17
CA SER A 8 -6.64 18.42 15.78
C SER A 8 -6.07 17.04 15.44
N LEU A 9 -6.69 16.34 14.49
CA LEU A 9 -6.24 15.01 14.04
C LEU A 9 -4.76 15.02 13.62
N VAL A 10 -4.34 16.10 12.94
CA VAL A 10 -2.95 16.29 12.49
C VAL A 10 -2.03 16.58 13.68
N GLY A 11 -2.47 17.38 14.66
CA GLY A 11 -1.73 17.66 15.88
C GLY A 11 -1.42 16.38 16.67
N VAL A 12 -2.45 15.57 16.93
CA VAL A 12 -2.30 14.28 17.62
C VAL A 12 -1.43 13.31 16.82
N TRP A 13 -1.65 13.21 15.51
CA TRP A 13 -0.83 12.37 14.64
C TRP A 13 0.65 12.74 14.69
N TRP A 14 0.99 14.04 14.63
CA TRP A 14 2.37 14.51 14.65
C TRP A 14 3.13 14.17 15.95
N TRP A 15 2.40 14.06 17.07
CA TRP A 15 2.96 13.69 18.36
C TRP A 15 3.01 12.18 18.60
N THR A 16 2.18 11.40 17.92
CA THR A 16 2.07 9.94 18.09
C THR A 16 2.88 9.15 17.07
N VAL A 17 3.14 9.71 15.89
CA VAL A 17 3.88 9.00 14.84
C VAL A 17 5.35 8.80 15.21
N ASP A 18 5.88 7.61 14.93
CA ASP A 18 7.31 7.35 15.06
C ASP A 18 8.07 8.05 13.92
N ARG A 19 8.80 9.10 14.29
CA ARG A 19 9.55 9.95 13.35
C ARG A 19 10.73 9.23 12.72
N TRP A 20 11.34 8.27 13.42
CA TRP A 20 12.46 7.49 12.88
C TRP A 20 11.98 6.47 11.86
N LEU A 21 10.86 5.81 12.14
CA LEU A 21 10.22 4.92 11.18
C LEU A 21 9.75 5.68 9.93
N LEU A 22 9.12 6.84 10.12
CA LEU A 22 8.69 7.68 9.00
C LEU A 22 9.89 8.18 8.18
N ALA A 23 10.95 8.69 8.83
CA ALA A 23 12.14 9.19 8.17
C ALA A 23 12.88 8.08 7.39
N SER A 24 13.04 6.90 7.99
CA SER A 24 13.68 5.75 7.33
C SER A 24 12.86 5.27 6.13
N THR A 25 11.52 5.23 6.24
CA THR A 25 10.64 4.88 5.12
C THR A 25 10.76 5.90 3.97
N ILE A 26 10.76 7.20 4.28
CA ILE A 26 10.95 8.26 3.27
C ILE A 26 12.33 8.16 2.63
N LEU A 27 13.37 7.91 3.42
CA LEU A 27 14.73 7.73 2.92
C LEU A 27 14.82 6.56 1.95
N LEU A 28 14.23 5.41 2.29
CA LEU A 28 14.17 4.23 1.41
C LEU A 28 13.42 4.53 0.11
N MET A 29 12.31 5.26 0.17
CA MET A 29 11.56 5.70 -1.01
C MET A 29 12.42 6.59 -1.93
N VAL A 30 13.16 7.55 -1.37
CA VAL A 30 14.05 8.44 -2.13
C VAL A 30 15.20 7.66 -2.76
N ILE A 31 15.87 6.79 -2.00
CA ILE A 31 16.95 5.95 -2.52
C ILE A 31 16.43 5.07 -3.66
N GLY A 32 15.28 4.41 -3.47
CA GLY A 32 14.66 3.60 -4.51
C GLY A 32 14.35 4.39 -5.78
N ALA A 33 13.80 5.61 -5.65
CA ALA A 33 13.53 6.47 -6.79
C ALA A 33 14.83 6.89 -7.52
N LEU A 34 15.88 7.24 -6.78
CA LEU A 34 17.18 7.58 -7.36
C LEU A 34 17.80 6.39 -8.11
N LEU A 35 17.71 5.18 -7.55
CA LEU A 35 18.20 3.97 -8.20
C LEU A 35 17.44 3.65 -9.48
N VAL A 36 16.12 3.83 -9.51
CA VAL A 36 15.32 3.66 -10.73
C VAL A 36 15.70 4.70 -11.79
N MET A 37 15.96 5.95 -11.40
CA MET A 37 16.41 6.99 -12.33
C MET A 37 17.83 6.73 -12.85
N ALA A 38 18.71 6.15 -12.03
CA ALA A 38 20.09 5.85 -12.42
C ALA A 38 20.18 4.62 -13.34
N ALA A 39 19.45 3.53 -13.01
CA ALA A 39 19.49 2.29 -13.77
C ALA A 39 18.50 2.26 -14.96
N GLY A 40 17.43 3.07 -14.88
CA GLY A 40 16.35 3.11 -15.86
C GLY A 40 16.80 3.38 -17.31
N PRO A 41 17.68 4.35 -17.59
CA PRO A 41 18.13 4.67 -18.95
C PRO A 41 18.81 3.48 -19.65
N ALA A 42 19.63 2.72 -18.91
CA ALA A 42 20.32 1.55 -19.45
C ALA A 42 19.33 0.47 -19.89
N VAL A 43 18.28 0.23 -19.11
CA VAL A 43 17.21 -0.72 -19.47
C VAL A 43 16.33 -0.17 -20.60
N ALA A 44 16.00 1.12 -20.57
CA ALA A 44 15.18 1.75 -21.59
C ALA A 44 15.82 1.69 -22.99
N ALA A 45 17.15 1.88 -23.07
CA ALA A 45 17.89 1.76 -24.32
C ALA A 45 17.78 0.34 -24.93
N ASN A 46 17.79 -0.71 -24.10
CA ASN A 46 17.65 -2.10 -24.57
C ASN A 46 16.25 -2.41 -25.12
N ILE A 47 15.22 -1.67 -24.69
CA ILE A 47 13.81 -1.90 -25.06
C ILE A 47 13.30 -0.79 -26.01
N GLN A 48 14.20 0.05 -26.54
CA GLN A 48 13.87 1.18 -27.43
C GLN A 48 12.83 2.15 -26.84
N LEU A 49 12.84 2.34 -25.52
CA LEU A 49 12.00 3.29 -24.80
C LEU A 49 12.79 4.59 -24.52
N ALA A 50 12.06 5.68 -24.27
CA ALA A 50 12.68 6.91 -23.79
C ALA A 50 13.47 6.67 -22.50
N SER A 51 14.68 7.24 -22.38
CA SER A 51 15.59 7.05 -21.24
C SER A 51 14.94 7.34 -19.88
N GLN A 52 14.00 8.27 -19.84
CA GLN A 52 13.30 8.71 -18.64
C GLN A 52 12.01 7.91 -18.34
N HIS A 53 11.64 6.93 -19.16
CA HIS A 53 10.36 6.22 -19.07
C HIS A 53 10.10 5.61 -17.68
N PHE A 54 11.10 4.94 -17.11
CA PHE A 54 11.00 4.31 -15.79
C PHE A 54 10.99 5.34 -14.65
N GLY A 55 11.78 6.40 -14.75
CA GLY A 55 11.81 7.47 -13.75
C GLY A 55 10.48 8.21 -13.65
N VAL A 56 9.87 8.57 -14.79
CA VAL A 56 8.56 9.24 -14.83
C VAL A 56 7.48 8.35 -14.24
N ARG A 57 7.43 7.06 -14.60
CA ARG A 57 6.47 6.12 -14.00
C ARG A 57 6.68 5.96 -12.49
N GLN A 58 7.92 5.86 -12.03
CA GLN A 58 8.23 5.78 -10.61
C GLN A 58 7.70 7.01 -9.86
N ALA A 59 7.89 8.22 -10.40
CA ALA A 59 7.36 9.44 -9.79
C ALA A 59 5.82 9.44 -9.75
N ILE A 60 5.15 9.01 -10.83
CA ILE A 60 3.68 8.91 -10.90
C ILE A 60 3.14 7.94 -9.85
N TYR A 61 3.80 6.80 -9.61
CA TYR A 61 3.37 5.82 -8.59
C TYR A 61 3.75 6.22 -7.16
N LEU A 62 4.82 7.00 -6.99
CA LEU A 62 5.28 7.41 -5.66
C LEU A 62 4.33 8.40 -4.99
N LEU A 63 3.72 9.31 -5.76
CA LEU A 63 2.75 10.29 -5.25
C LEU A 63 1.53 9.63 -4.57
N PRO A 64 0.77 8.73 -5.22
CA PRO A 64 -0.35 8.05 -4.57
C PRO A 64 0.11 7.10 -3.46
N ALA A 65 1.32 6.53 -3.54
CA ALA A 65 1.87 5.69 -2.47
C ALA A 65 2.10 6.49 -1.18
N ILE A 66 2.71 7.68 -1.27
CA ILE A 66 2.89 8.58 -0.12
C ILE A 66 1.52 9.04 0.40
N GLY A 67 0.60 9.40 -0.50
CA GLY A 67 -0.76 9.79 -0.12
C GLY A 67 -1.49 8.68 0.65
N ALA A 68 -1.42 7.44 0.17
CA ALA A 68 -2.00 6.28 0.84
C ALA A 68 -1.35 6.03 2.20
N MET A 69 -0.01 6.07 2.28
CA MET A 69 0.73 5.92 3.53
C MET A 69 0.28 6.92 4.59
N LEU A 70 0.21 8.21 4.22
CA LEU A 70 -0.23 9.27 5.13
C LEU A 70 -1.70 9.11 5.51
N PHE A 71 -2.57 8.82 4.55
CA PHE A 71 -4.00 8.60 4.78
C PHE A 71 -4.24 7.48 5.80
N PHE A 72 -3.65 6.30 5.58
CA PHE A 72 -3.82 5.17 6.51
C PHE A 72 -3.16 5.42 7.86
N SER A 73 -2.06 6.19 7.92
CA SER A 73 -1.41 6.55 9.17
C SER A 73 -2.24 7.51 10.03
N LEU A 74 -3.15 8.28 9.43
CA LEU A 74 -4.06 9.21 10.12
C LEU A 74 -5.33 8.52 10.63
N LEU A 75 -5.65 7.30 10.18
CA LEU A 75 -6.89 6.63 10.52
C LEU A 75 -6.84 5.97 11.91
N GLU A 76 -7.97 6.01 12.61
CA GLU A 76 -8.16 5.28 13.85
C GLU A 76 -8.35 3.76 13.61
N PRO A 77 -8.10 2.90 14.63
CA PRO A 77 -8.24 1.45 14.48
C PRO A 77 -9.64 0.95 14.07
N ARG A 78 -10.71 1.68 14.46
CA ARG A 78 -12.10 1.30 14.14
C ARG A 78 -12.40 1.33 12.63
N PRO A 79 -12.22 2.46 11.92
CA PRO A 79 -12.42 2.49 10.47
C PRO A 79 -11.46 1.57 9.72
N ILE A 80 -10.23 1.37 10.21
CA ILE A 80 -9.26 0.45 9.60
C ILE A 80 -9.81 -0.98 9.55
N ARG A 81 -10.49 -1.47 10.60
CA ARG A 81 -11.08 -2.82 10.61
C ARG A 81 -12.17 -3.00 9.56
N VAL A 82 -13.06 -2.01 9.41
CA VAL A 82 -14.13 -2.03 8.40
C VAL A 82 -13.54 -1.96 7.00
N LEU A 83 -12.58 -1.06 6.76
CA LEU A 83 -11.87 -0.95 5.50
C LEU A 83 -11.11 -2.24 5.16
N ALA A 84 -10.52 -2.91 6.16
CA ALA A 84 -9.81 -4.16 5.95
C ALA A 84 -10.76 -5.30 5.56
N LEU A 85 -11.93 -5.42 6.18
CA LEU A 85 -12.93 -6.42 5.77
C LEU A 85 -13.47 -6.17 4.36
N LEU A 86 -13.88 -4.93 4.07
CA LEU A 86 -14.39 -4.56 2.76
C LEU A 86 -13.30 -4.69 1.68
N GLY A 87 -12.09 -4.26 2.00
CA GLY A 87 -10.91 -4.37 1.14
C GLY A 87 -10.51 -5.82 0.88
N LEU A 88 -10.53 -6.69 1.89
CA LEU A 88 -10.26 -8.12 1.73
C LEU A 88 -11.32 -8.77 0.84
N THR A 89 -12.60 -8.49 1.07
CA THR A 89 -13.70 -9.02 0.26
C THR A 89 -13.58 -8.55 -1.19
N GLY A 90 -13.33 -7.26 -1.41
CA GLY A 90 -13.14 -6.69 -2.73
C GLY A 90 -11.92 -7.25 -3.45
N THR A 91 -10.79 -7.43 -2.77
CA THR A 91 -9.58 -8.01 -3.37
C THR A 91 -9.74 -9.49 -3.71
N ILE A 92 -10.49 -10.26 -2.93
CA ILE A 92 -10.86 -11.63 -3.27
C ILE A 92 -11.72 -11.66 -4.55
N ILE A 93 -12.74 -10.81 -4.64
CA ILE A 93 -13.57 -10.69 -5.84
C ILE A 93 -12.70 -10.31 -7.05
N LEU A 94 -11.80 -9.35 -6.90
CA LEU A 94 -10.87 -8.97 -7.96
C LEU A 94 -9.95 -10.12 -8.36
N MET A 95 -9.42 -10.91 -7.41
CA MET A 95 -8.61 -12.10 -7.74
C MET A 95 -9.41 -13.13 -8.53
N VAL A 96 -10.67 -13.39 -8.16
CA VAL A 96 -11.56 -14.28 -8.92
C VAL A 96 -11.79 -13.72 -10.33
N MET A 97 -12.08 -12.43 -10.44
CA MET A 97 -12.25 -11.76 -11.75
C MET A 97 -10.97 -11.78 -12.59
N ALA A 98 -9.79 -11.70 -11.99
CA ALA A 98 -8.52 -11.82 -12.69
C ALA A 98 -8.33 -13.20 -13.33
N ILE A 99 -8.88 -14.26 -12.73
CA ILE A 99 -8.83 -15.61 -13.30
C ILE A 99 -9.83 -15.73 -14.47
N LEU A 100 -11.00 -15.10 -14.36
CA LEU A 100 -12.07 -15.21 -15.37
C LEU A 100 -11.87 -14.29 -16.58
N VAL A 101 -11.32 -13.09 -16.37
CA VAL A 101 -11.26 -11.99 -17.36
C VAL A 101 -9.86 -11.39 -17.47
N GLY A 102 -8.92 -11.79 -16.62
CA GLY A 102 -7.59 -11.17 -16.57
C GLY A 102 -6.77 -11.44 -17.84
N SER A 103 -6.06 -10.42 -18.29
CA SER A 103 -5.13 -10.50 -19.39
C SER A 103 -3.98 -11.44 -19.04
N GLU A 104 -3.69 -12.39 -19.93
CA GLU A 104 -2.53 -13.26 -19.78
C GLU A 104 -1.25 -12.42 -19.99
N ILE A 105 -0.52 -12.15 -18.91
CA ILE A 105 0.82 -11.56 -19.00
C ILE A 105 1.82 -12.66 -18.68
N LYS A 106 2.60 -13.10 -19.68
CA LYS A 106 3.63 -14.14 -19.57
C LYS A 106 3.10 -15.51 -19.05
N GLY A 107 1.91 -15.94 -19.49
CA GLY A 107 1.34 -17.25 -19.17
C GLY A 107 0.74 -17.38 -17.77
N ALA A 108 0.49 -16.27 -17.08
CA ALA A 108 -0.20 -16.24 -15.79
C ALA A 108 -1.31 -15.17 -15.78
N THR A 109 -2.56 -15.61 -15.59
CA THR A 109 -3.75 -14.77 -15.41
C THR A 109 -3.80 -14.15 -14.00
N ARG A 110 -2.77 -13.36 -13.65
CA ARG A 110 -2.59 -12.79 -12.30
C ARG A 110 -2.69 -11.26 -12.24
N TRP A 111 -2.81 -10.63 -13.41
CA TRP A 111 -2.83 -9.18 -13.56
C TRP A 111 -4.16 -8.74 -14.14
N ILE A 112 -4.70 -7.66 -13.60
CA ILE A 112 -5.86 -6.97 -14.19
C ILE A 112 -5.35 -5.65 -14.73
N THR A 113 -5.48 -5.45 -16.04
CA THR A 113 -5.19 -4.16 -16.65
C THR A 113 -6.45 -3.29 -16.59
N ILE A 114 -6.44 -2.25 -15.76
CA ILE A 114 -7.53 -1.27 -15.65
C ILE A 114 -6.98 0.08 -16.09
N ALA A 115 -7.57 0.69 -17.12
CA ALA A 115 -7.19 2.03 -17.62
C ALA A 115 -5.68 2.21 -17.88
N GLY A 116 -5.00 1.18 -18.40
CA GLY A 116 -3.56 1.21 -18.70
C GLY A 116 -2.64 1.01 -17.48
N ILE A 117 -3.20 0.76 -16.29
CA ILE A 117 -2.47 0.37 -15.09
C ILE A 117 -2.63 -1.14 -14.89
N ASN A 118 -1.50 -1.83 -14.75
CA ASN A 118 -1.48 -3.24 -14.40
C ASN A 118 -1.53 -3.36 -12.88
N LEU A 119 -2.65 -3.84 -12.36
CA LEU A 119 -2.87 -4.04 -10.94
C LEU A 119 -2.78 -5.54 -10.62
N GLN A 120 -2.03 -5.87 -9.57
CA GLN A 120 -1.96 -7.22 -9.03
C GLN A 120 -2.81 -7.28 -7.75
N PRO A 121 -4.03 -7.88 -7.80
CA PRO A 121 -4.94 -7.86 -6.65
C PRO A 121 -4.36 -8.52 -5.40
N SER A 122 -3.47 -9.51 -5.56
CA SER A 122 -2.84 -10.21 -4.43
C SER A 122 -1.92 -9.31 -3.59
N GLU A 123 -1.38 -8.23 -4.14
CA GLU A 123 -0.56 -7.28 -3.36
C GLU A 123 -1.44 -6.51 -2.36
N PHE A 124 -2.67 -6.15 -2.77
CA PHE A 124 -3.64 -5.49 -1.89
C PHE A 124 -4.23 -6.45 -0.85
N ALA A 125 -4.36 -7.74 -1.17
CA ALA A 125 -4.90 -8.72 -0.23
C ALA A 125 -4.02 -8.89 1.03
N LYS A 126 -2.69 -8.76 0.92
CA LYS A 126 -1.74 -8.99 2.03
C LYS A 126 -2.01 -8.12 3.27
N PRO A 127 -2.04 -6.77 3.19
CA PRO A 127 -2.27 -5.93 4.36
C PRO A 127 -3.68 -6.13 4.92
N PHE A 128 -4.71 -6.27 4.08
CA PHE A 128 -6.08 -6.50 4.54
C PHE A 128 -6.21 -7.83 5.28
N PHE A 129 -5.63 -8.90 4.73
CA PHE A 129 -5.62 -10.21 5.35
C PHE A 129 -4.91 -10.21 6.70
N ALA A 130 -3.77 -9.51 6.82
CA ALA A 130 -3.05 -9.38 8.09
C ALA A 130 -3.91 -8.71 9.17
N ILE A 131 -4.59 -7.61 8.83
CA ILE A 131 -5.47 -6.89 9.77
C ILE A 131 -6.68 -7.73 10.17
N VAL A 132 -7.36 -8.35 9.20
CA VAL A 132 -8.54 -9.18 9.48
C VAL A 132 -8.16 -10.39 10.32
N SER A 133 -7.05 -11.06 10.00
CA SER A 133 -6.56 -12.20 10.78
C SER A 133 -6.22 -11.82 12.21
N ALA A 134 -5.48 -10.72 12.40
CA ALA A 134 -5.15 -10.21 13.74
C ALA A 134 -6.41 -9.84 14.54
N TRP A 135 -7.42 -9.28 13.88
CA TRP A 135 -8.68 -8.94 14.54
C TRP A 135 -9.49 -10.16 14.94
N LEU A 136 -9.63 -11.16 14.05
CA LEU A 136 -10.31 -12.43 14.36
C LEU A 136 -9.63 -13.19 15.51
N LEU A 137 -8.29 -13.21 15.55
CA LEU A 137 -7.54 -13.83 16.64
C LEU A 137 -7.77 -13.10 17.98
N THR A 138 -7.86 -11.76 17.95
CA THR A 138 -8.19 -10.98 19.14
C THR A 138 -9.60 -11.30 19.65
N LEU A 139 -10.59 -11.36 18.75
CA LEU A 139 -11.98 -11.72 19.12
C LEU A 139 -12.08 -13.14 19.67
N TRP A 140 -11.35 -14.09 19.10
CA TRP A 140 -11.31 -15.47 19.61
C TRP A 140 -10.73 -15.53 21.03
N ARG A 141 -9.70 -14.73 21.32
CA ARG A 141 -9.12 -14.64 22.66
C ARG A 141 -10.07 -13.97 23.67
N GLU A 142 -10.84 -12.97 23.26
CA GLU A 142 -11.81 -12.28 24.12
C GLU A 142 -13.08 -13.10 24.36
N GLY A 143 -13.49 -13.93 23.39
CA GLY A 143 -14.66 -14.81 23.50
C GLY A 143 -14.43 -16.11 24.29
N GLN A 144 -13.18 -16.44 24.57
CA GLN A 144 -12.85 -17.38 25.64
C GLN A 144 -12.76 -16.54 26.91
N ASP A 145 -13.65 -16.75 27.87
CA ASP A 145 -13.52 -16.20 29.23
C ASP A 145 -12.11 -16.55 29.74
N PHE A 146 -11.18 -15.61 29.62
CA PHE A 146 -9.77 -15.83 29.90
C PHE A 146 -9.64 -15.79 31.43
N PRO A 147 -9.42 -16.93 32.12
CA PRO A 147 -9.18 -16.92 33.55
C PRO A 147 -7.69 -16.59 33.71
N GLY A 148 -7.37 -15.31 33.63
CA GLY A 148 -6.07 -14.75 33.95
C GLY A 148 -6.23 -13.67 35.00
#